data_AF-A0A067TL48-F1
#
_entry.id   AF-A0A067TL48-F1
#
_cell.length_a   1.000
_cell.length_b   1.000
_cell.length_c   1.000
_cell.angle_alpha   90.00
_cell.angle_beta   90.00
_cell.angle_gamma   90.00
#
_symmetry.space_group_name_H-M   'P 1'
#
loop_
_entity.id
_entity.type
_entity.pdbx_description
1 polymer ?
#
loop_
_entity_poly.entity_id
_entity_poly.type
_entity_poly.pdbx_seq_one_letter_code
_entity_poly.pdbx_strand_id
1 'polypeptide(L)' 'MEAPDSTSNLCQECHQKTGFWHCKQCFGGRVLCGLCCRNAHMWLPYHRVERWNGKYFRVGALWEVGVKLHLGHQGRPCP' A
#
# COMPACT_ATOMS: atom_id res chain seq x y z
N MET A 1 -14.23 -10.52 -3.10
CA MET A 1 -12.80 -10.38 -3.46
C MET A 1 -12.18 -11.72 -3.14
N GLU A 2 -11.85 -12.47 -4.19
CA GLU A 2 -11.26 -13.80 -4.10
C GLU A 2 -9.97 -13.75 -3.29
N ALA A 3 -9.71 -14.79 -2.50
CA ALA A 3 -8.42 -14.95 -1.84
C ALA A 3 -7.34 -15.05 -2.93
N PRO A 4 -6.18 -14.39 -2.78
CA PRO A 4 -5.12 -14.51 -3.75
C PRO A 4 -4.67 -15.97 -3.77
N ASP A 5 -4.76 -16.58 -4.95
CA ASP A 5 -4.28 -17.91 -5.21
C ASP A 5 -2.80 -17.99 -4.81
N SER A 6 -2.39 -19.14 -4.27
CA SER A 6 -1.16 -19.28 -3.49
C SER A 6 0.13 -19.18 -4.31
N THR A 7 0.01 -18.92 -5.61
CA THR A 7 1.08 -18.86 -6.59
C THR A 7 1.28 -17.42 -7.06
N SER A 8 2.24 -16.74 -6.42
CA SER A 8 2.74 -15.39 -6.70
C SER A 8 1.97 -14.20 -6.10
N ASN A 9 1.83 -14.18 -4.77
CA ASN A 9 1.65 -12.92 -4.02
C ASN A 9 2.92 -12.04 -4.08
N LEU A 10 3.60 -11.92 -5.21
CA LEU A 10 4.72 -11.00 -5.37
C LEU A 10 4.18 -9.58 -5.59
N CYS A 11 4.94 -8.61 -5.10
CA CYS A 11 4.68 -7.20 -5.36
C CYS A 11 4.66 -6.96 -6.87
N GLN A 12 3.54 -6.46 -7.39
CA GLN A 12 3.34 -6.18 -8.82
C GLN A 12 4.07 -4.91 -9.31
N GLU A 13 4.96 -4.34 -8.49
CA GLU A 13 5.84 -3.22 -8.85
C GLU A 13 7.31 -3.68 -8.90
N CYS A 14 7.83 -4.20 -7.79
CA CYS A 14 9.24 -4.59 -7.72
C CYS A 14 9.51 -6.07 -8.02
N HIS A 15 8.49 -6.92 -8.02
CA HIS A 15 8.59 -8.38 -8.19
C HIS A 15 9.59 -9.10 -7.26
N GLN A 16 10.03 -8.45 -6.18
CA GLN A 16 11.08 -8.96 -5.28
C GLN A 16 10.56 -9.40 -3.90
N LYS A 17 9.49 -8.77 -3.42
CA LYS A 17 8.94 -8.99 -2.07
C LYS A 17 7.49 -9.40 -2.16
N THR A 18 6.99 -10.08 -1.14
CA THR A 18 5.56 -10.41 -1.05
C THR A 18 4.72 -9.13 -0.99
N GLY A 19 3.69 -9.09 -1.82
CA GLY A 19 2.67 -8.07 -1.81
C GLY A 19 1.61 -8.37 -0.76
N PHE A 20 1.32 -7.40 0.10
CA PHE A 20 0.28 -7.51 1.13
C PHE A 20 -0.70 -6.35 1.09
N TRP A 21 -0.40 -5.30 0.33
CA TRP A 21 -1.13 -4.05 0.37
C TRP A 21 -1.86 -3.84 -0.95
N HIS A 22 -3.15 -3.57 -0.85
CA HIS A 22 -4.01 -3.25 -1.98
C HIS A 22 -4.60 -1.86 -1.76
N CYS A 23 -4.67 -1.04 -2.81
CA CYS A 23 -5.33 0.27 -2.73
C CYS A 23 -6.64 0.24 -3.50
N LYS A 24 -7.72 0.66 -2.86
CA LYS A 24 -9.07 0.64 -3.45
C LYS A 24 -9.30 1.72 -4.51
N GLN A 25 -8.43 2.72 -4.55
CA GLN A 25 -8.58 3.91 -5.38
C GLN A 25 -7.56 3.97 -6.52
N CYS A 26 -6.47 3.20 -6.42
CA CYS A 26 -5.50 3.11 -7.51
C CYS A 26 -6.06 2.23 -8.63
N PHE A 27 -5.82 2.67 -9.86
CA PHE A 27 -6.18 1.90 -11.04
C PHE A 27 -5.44 0.54 -11.07
N GLY A 28 -6.13 -0.50 -11.55
CA GLY A 28 -5.57 -1.83 -11.75
C GLY A 28 -5.53 -2.76 -10.52
N GLY A 29 -6.01 -2.31 -9.34
CA GLY A 29 -6.20 -3.21 -8.19
C GLY A 29 -4.93 -3.92 -7.72
N ARG A 30 -3.77 -3.28 -7.88
CA ARG A 30 -2.46 -3.92 -7.68
C ARG A 30 -2.19 -4.29 -6.22
N VAL A 31 -1.51 -5.40 -6.01
CA VAL A 31 -0.99 -5.85 -4.72
C VAL A 31 0.49 -5.53 -4.61
N LEU A 32 0.84 -4.73 -3.61
CA LEU A 32 2.15 -4.14 -3.41
C LEU A 32 2.79 -4.61 -2.11
N CYS A 33 4.12 -4.68 -2.07
CA CYS A 33 4.84 -4.77 -0.80
C CYS A 33 4.74 -3.44 -0.03
N GLY A 34 5.06 -3.44 1.26
CA GLY A 34 4.96 -2.24 2.10
C GLY A 34 5.74 -1.04 1.55
N LEU A 35 6.95 -1.27 1.02
CA LEU A 35 7.79 -0.20 0.46
C LEU A 35 7.19 0.41 -0.82
N CYS A 36 6.77 -0.44 -1.77
CA CYS A 36 6.12 0.03 -3.00
C CYS A 36 4.79 0.74 -2.69
N CYS A 37 4.01 0.21 -1.73
CA CYS A 37 2.80 0.86 -1.27
C CYS A 37 3.08 2.25 -0.69
N ARG A 38 4.09 2.39 0.18
CA ARG A 38 4.49 3.70 0.73
C ARG A 38 4.86 4.69 -0.38
N ASN A 39 5.73 4.28 -1.29
CA ASN A 39 6.23 5.16 -2.36
C ASN A 39 5.11 5.61 -3.30
N ALA A 40 4.17 4.71 -3.65
CA ALA A 40 3.03 5.03 -4.49
C ALA A 40 2.04 6.00 -3.82
N HIS A 41 1.96 6.02 -2.49
CA HIS A 41 0.92 6.77 -1.76
C HIS A 41 1.45 7.93 -0.90
N MET A 42 2.76 8.22 -0.91
CA MET A 42 3.32 9.31 -0.09
C MET A 42 2.73 10.69 -0.42
N TRP A 43 2.25 10.88 -1.66
CA TRP A 43 1.59 12.10 -2.13
C TRP A 43 0.07 11.96 -2.27
N LEU A 44 -0.50 10.81 -1.86
CA LEU A 44 -1.93 10.49 -1.96
C LEU A 44 -2.48 10.09 -0.59
N PRO A 45 -2.40 10.97 0.43
CA PRO A 45 -2.68 10.62 1.83
C PRO A 45 -4.14 10.22 2.11
N TYR A 46 -5.06 10.49 1.17
CA TYR A 46 -6.48 10.17 1.30
C TYR A 46 -6.89 8.86 0.59
N HIS A 47 -5.94 8.15 0.00
CA HIS A 47 -6.21 6.82 -0.55
C HIS A 47 -6.40 5.79 0.56
N ARG A 48 -7.46 4.99 0.43
CA ARG A 48 -7.79 3.88 1.31
C ARG A 48 -7.09 2.62 0.86
N VAL A 49 -6.27 2.08 1.74
CA VAL A 49 -5.56 0.83 1.53
C VAL A 49 -6.17 -0.28 2.38
N GLU A 50 -5.97 -1.50 1.92
CA GLU A 50 -6.32 -2.72 2.61
C GLU A 50 -5.06 -3.58 2.72
N ARG A 51 -4.99 -4.37 3.80
CA ARG A 51 -3.88 -5.29 4.04
C ARG A 51 -4.40 -6.72 4.03
N TRP A 52 -3.75 -7.59 3.28
CA TRP A 52 -3.96 -9.02 3.34
C TRP A 52 -3.54 -9.56 4.72
N ASN A 53 -4.46 -10.25 5.40
CA ASN A 53 -4.20 -10.84 6.72
C ASN A 53 -4.05 -12.38 6.69
N GLY A 54 -4.01 -12.99 5.49
CA GLY A 54 -4.02 -14.44 5.30
C GLY A 54 -5.39 -15.03 4.98
N LYS A 55 -6.48 -14.29 5.19
CA LYS A 55 -7.85 -14.75 4.93
C LYS A 55 -8.66 -13.76 4.08
N TYR A 56 -8.50 -12.46 4.34
CA TYR A 56 -9.19 -11.40 3.60
C TYR A 56 -8.37 -10.09 3.64
N PHE A 57 -8.76 -9.15 2.78
CA PHE A 57 -8.26 -7.78 2.84
C PHE A 57 -8.97 -7.03 3.96
N ARG A 58 -8.26 -6.82 5.07
CA ARG A 58 -8.76 -5.95 6.16
C ARG A 58 -8.52 -4.48 5.80
N VAL A 59 -9.32 -3.59 6.35
CA VAL A 59 -9.03 -2.15 6.30
C VAL A 59 -7.62 -1.92 6.88
N GLY A 60 -6.82 -1.19 6.12
CA GLY A 60 -5.50 -0.76 6.52
C GLY A 60 -5.39 0.76 6.48
N ALA A 61 -4.28 1.27 6.98
CA ALA A 61 -3.97 2.69 6.95
C ALA A 61 -2.57 2.94 6.36
N LEU A 62 -2.40 4.08 5.69
CA LEU A 62 -1.13 4.45 5.05
C LEU A 62 0.02 4.62 6.06
N TRP A 63 -0.27 4.96 7.32
CA TRP A 63 0.76 5.03 8.36
C TRP A 63 1.38 3.65 8.67
N GLU A 64 0.65 2.55 8.47
CA GLU A 64 1.15 1.19 8.70
C GLU A 64 2.29 0.83 7.71
N VAL A 65 2.34 1.49 6.55
CA VAL A 65 3.45 1.38 5.59
C VAL A 65 4.45 2.54 5.70
N GLY A 66 4.29 3.43 6.69
CA GLY A 66 5.23 4.52 6.95
C GLY A 66 5.00 5.79 6.11
N VAL A 67 3.80 5.98 5.54
CA VAL A 67 3.40 7.30 5.02
C VAL A 67 3.13 8.23 6.20
N LYS A 68 3.68 9.44 6.12
CA LYS A 68 3.50 10.49 7.14
C LYS A 68 2.87 11.70 6.46
N LEU A 69 1.90 12.32 7.12
CA LEU A 69 1.33 13.58 6.69
C LEU A 69 2.13 14.72 7.33
N HIS A 70 2.82 15.50 6.52
CA HIS A 70 3.53 16.70 6.97
C HIS A 70 2.63 17.91 6.75
N LEU A 71 2.29 18.61 7.84
CA LEU A 71 1.33 19.73 7.82
C LEU A 71 1.95 21.07 7.39
N GLY A 72 3.27 21.11 7.18
CA GLY A 72 4.02 22.27 6.73
C GLY A 72 4.91 21.95 5.53
N HIS A 73 5.69 22.92 5.08
CA HIS A 73 6.70 22.75 4.02
C HIS A 73 6.20 22.06 2.75
N GLN A 74 4.97 22.37 2.33
CA GLN A 74 4.33 21.74 1.15
C GLN A 74 4.30 20.21 1.24
N GLY A 75 4.13 19.66 2.45
CA GLY A 75 4.11 18.21 2.67
C GLY A 75 5.49 17.57 2.82
N ARG A 76 6.57 18.36 2.92
CA ARG A 76 7.93 17.84 3.15
C ARG A 76 8.23 17.66 4.65
N PRO A 77 9.13 16.72 5.02
CA PRO A 77 9.65 16.61 6.37
C PRO A 77 10.29 17.92 6.86
N CYS A 78 10.16 18.22 8.16
CA CYS A 78 10.93 19.29 8.81
C CYS A 78 12.42 18.93 8.79
N PRO A 79 13.33 19.89 8.50
CA PRO A 79 14.77 19.71 8.68
C PRO A 79 15.15 19.49 10.15
#